data_AF-M7SAZ0-F1
#
_entry.id   AF-M7SAZ0-F1
#
_cell.length_a   1.000
_cell.length_b   1.000
_cell.length_c   1.000
_cell.angle_alpha   90.00
_cell.angle_beta   90.00
_cell.angle_gamma   90.00
#
_symmetry.space_group_name_H-M   'P 1'
#
loop_
_entity.id
_entity.type
_entity.pdbx_description
1 polymer ?
#
loop_
_entity_poly.entity_id
_entity_poly.type
_entity_poly.pdbx_seq_one_letter_code
_entity_poly.pdbx_strand_id
1 'polypeptide(L)'
;MGKRVLHCGVQGTGLSAKLANNYLLAINNIATAEAMNLGIRWGLEPKTLANIINVSTGRCWPSEVNNPVNGVVETAPAGRDYAGGFGISLMKKDLKLAIVAAEEAQAKLELGARAREVYEEAEQLESCKGRDFSVIYRFLGGKE
;
A
#
# COMPACT_ATOMS: atom_id res chain seq x y z
N MET A 1 -17.74 6.89 14.17
CA MET A 1 -18.10 5.50 14.57
C MET A 1 -18.39 4.70 13.31
N GLY A 2 -18.00 3.41 13.23
CA GLY A 2 -17.91 2.62 11.99
C GLY A 2 -19.05 1.61 11.75
N LYS A 3 -19.13 1.05 10.53
CA LYS A 3 -20.17 0.08 10.11
C LYS A 3 -19.96 -1.36 10.60
N ARG A 4 -18.73 -1.73 10.98
CA ARG A 4 -18.36 -3.08 11.44
C ARG A 4 -17.59 -2.98 12.74
N VAL A 5 -17.91 -3.88 13.67
CA VAL A 5 -17.23 -4.04 14.95
C VAL A 5 -16.85 -5.51 15.08
N LEU A 6 -15.55 -5.79 15.21
CA LEU A 6 -15.00 -7.14 15.32
C LEU A 6 -14.34 -7.30 16.68
N HIS A 7 -14.70 -8.35 17.42
CA HIS A 7 -14.06 -8.68 18.68
C HIS A 7 -12.74 -9.40 18.42
N CYS A 8 -11.61 -8.72 18.67
CA CYS A 8 -10.27 -9.27 18.38
C CYS A 8 -9.68 -10.14 19.50
N GLY A 9 -10.29 -10.21 20.69
CA GLY A 9 -9.77 -10.98 21.83
C GLY A 9 -9.46 -10.12 23.05
N VAL A 10 -8.44 -10.56 23.81
CA VAL A 10 -7.98 -9.89 25.03
C VAL A 10 -7.38 -8.50 24.74
N GLN A 11 -7.06 -7.75 25.80
CA GLN A 11 -6.47 -6.42 25.68
C GLN A 11 -5.24 -6.44 24.74
N GLY A 12 -5.20 -5.48 23.80
CA GLY A 12 -4.11 -5.31 22.84
C GLY A 12 -4.31 -6.00 21.48
N THR A 13 -5.12 -7.05 21.38
CA THR A 13 -5.25 -7.82 20.13
C THR A 13 -5.89 -7.04 18.98
N GLY A 14 -6.72 -6.03 19.28
CA GLY A 14 -7.24 -5.11 18.27
C GLY A 14 -6.14 -4.33 17.55
N LEU A 15 -5.09 -3.93 18.28
CA LEU A 15 -3.92 -3.25 17.71
C LEU A 15 -3.09 -4.24 16.89
N SER A 16 -2.84 -5.44 17.40
CA SER A 16 -2.11 -6.49 16.66
C SER A 16 -2.79 -6.82 15.34
N ALA A 17 -4.12 -6.96 15.32
CA ALA A 17 -4.90 -7.20 14.11
C ALA A 17 -4.77 -6.04 13.11
N LYS A 18 -4.81 -4.78 13.57
CA LYS A 18 -4.57 -3.61 12.72
C LYS A 18 -3.17 -3.62 12.10
N LEU A 19 -2.14 -3.93 12.90
CA LEU A 19 -0.75 -3.95 12.42
C LEU A 19 -0.53 -5.05 11.38
N ALA A 20 -1.06 -6.25 11.61
CA ALA A 20 -1.01 -7.34 10.64
C ALA A 20 -1.72 -6.97 9.32
N ASN A 21 -2.90 -6.34 9.39
CA ASN A 21 -3.61 -5.86 8.21
C ASN A 21 -2.82 -4.79 7.45
N ASN A 22 -2.26 -3.80 8.16
CA ASN A 22 -1.55 -2.70 7.50
C ASN A 22 -0.19 -3.15 6.94
N TYR A 23 0.45 -4.14 7.55
CA TYR A 23 1.62 -4.82 6.97
C TYR A 23 1.27 -5.46 5.62
N LEU A 24 0.20 -6.25 5.56
CA LEU A 24 -0.26 -6.85 4.30
C LEU A 24 -0.64 -5.80 3.25
N LEU A 25 -1.33 -4.73 3.68
CA LEU A 25 -1.71 -3.61 2.81
C LEU A 25 -0.48 -2.93 2.19
N ALA A 26 0.55 -2.66 3.00
CA ALA A 26 1.78 -2.02 2.55
C ALA A 26 2.47 -2.83 1.45
N ILE A 27 2.64 -4.14 1.66
CA ILE A 27 3.28 -5.03 0.70
C ILE A 27 2.47 -5.10 -0.60
N ASN A 28 1.16 -5.32 -0.49
CA ASN A 28 0.28 -5.37 -1.66
C ASN A 28 0.31 -4.06 -2.46
N ASN A 29 0.42 -2.91 -1.79
CA ASN A 29 0.48 -1.62 -2.47
C ASN A 29 1.79 -1.42 -3.24
N ILE A 30 2.94 -1.77 -2.64
CA ILE A 30 4.24 -1.77 -3.32
C ILE A 30 4.17 -2.71 -4.54
N ALA A 31 3.75 -3.96 -4.34
CA ALA A 31 3.68 -4.96 -5.40
C ALA A 31 2.70 -4.56 -6.52
N THR A 32 1.56 -3.93 -6.18
CA THR A 32 0.62 -3.39 -7.16
C THR A 32 1.27 -2.29 -7.99
N ALA A 33 1.97 -1.36 -7.33
CA ALA A 33 2.67 -0.28 -8.03
C ALA A 33 3.77 -0.82 -8.96
N GLU A 34 4.54 -1.81 -8.51
CA GLU A 34 5.57 -2.50 -9.32
C GLU A 34 4.94 -3.19 -10.54
N ALA A 35 3.90 -4.01 -10.33
CA ALA A 35 3.24 -4.76 -11.40
C ALA A 35 2.60 -3.82 -12.45
N MET A 36 1.94 -2.76 -11.99
CA MET A 36 1.36 -1.74 -12.88
C MET A 36 2.44 -1.03 -13.69
N ASN A 37 3.52 -0.56 -13.03
CA ASN A 37 4.65 0.10 -13.71
C ASN A 37 5.30 -0.82 -14.75
N LEU A 38 5.53 -2.09 -14.38
CA LEU A 38 6.12 -3.09 -15.27
C LEU A 38 5.25 -3.33 -16.51
N GLY A 39 3.96 -3.60 -16.32
CA GLY A 39 3.06 -3.87 -17.44
C GLY A 39 2.86 -2.67 -18.36
N ILE A 40 2.79 -1.45 -17.80
CA ILE A 40 2.72 -0.21 -18.59
C ILE A 40 3.99 -0.02 -19.41
N ARG A 41 5.17 -0.34 -18.86
CA ARG A 41 6.44 -0.30 -19.61
C ARG A 41 6.52 -1.36 -20.71
N TRP A 42 5.82 -2.47 -20.56
CA TRP A 42 5.61 -3.44 -21.64
C TRP A 42 4.58 -3.01 -22.69
N GLY A 43 3.99 -1.81 -22.54
CA GLY A 43 3.04 -1.24 -23.49
C GLY A 43 1.58 -1.60 -23.23
N LEU A 44 1.26 -2.18 -22.07
CA LEU A 44 -0.13 -2.46 -21.70
C LEU A 44 -0.84 -1.17 -21.29
N GLU A 45 -2.11 -1.06 -21.68
CA GLU A 45 -2.97 0.03 -21.22
C GLU A 45 -3.32 -0.17 -19.73
N PRO A 46 -3.21 0.88 -18.88
CA PRO A 46 -3.37 0.75 -17.43
C PRO A 46 -4.70 0.12 -16.97
N LYS A 47 -5.85 0.56 -17.51
CA LYS A 47 -7.16 0.03 -17.10
C LYS A 47 -7.31 -1.43 -17.48
N THR A 48 -6.83 -1.81 -18.66
CA THR A 48 -6.83 -3.19 -19.16
C THR A 48 -6.01 -4.09 -18.24
N LEU A 49 -4.79 -3.67 -17.88
CA LEU A 49 -3.95 -4.42 -16.94
C LEU A 49 -4.61 -4.55 -15.56
N ALA A 50 -5.14 -3.45 -15.02
CA ALA A 50 -5.83 -3.47 -13.73
C ALA A 50 -7.05 -4.40 -13.74
N ASN A 51 -7.83 -4.40 -14.83
CA ASN A 51 -8.96 -5.31 -15.01
C ASN A 51 -8.49 -6.77 -15.01
N ILE A 52 -7.42 -7.10 -15.73
CA ILE A 52 -6.84 -8.46 -15.74
C ILE A 52 -6.42 -8.87 -14.33
N ILE A 53 -5.70 -8.02 -13.60
CA ILE A 53 -5.29 -8.30 -12.21
C ILE A 53 -6.51 -8.55 -11.33
N ASN A 54 -7.55 -7.72 -11.45
CA ASN A 54 -8.73 -7.75 -10.59
C ASN A 54 -9.70 -8.90 -10.89
N VAL A 55 -9.61 -9.56 -12.06
CA VAL A 55 -10.35 -10.81 -12.34
C VAL A 55 -9.49 -12.07 -12.12
N SER A 56 -8.22 -11.89 -11.75
CA SER A 56 -7.25 -12.97 -11.59
C SER A 56 -6.79 -13.11 -10.14
N THR A 57 -5.83 -14.00 -9.90
CA THR A 57 -5.26 -14.30 -8.58
C THR A 57 -4.41 -13.17 -7.99
N GLY A 58 -4.00 -12.18 -8.80
CA GLY A 58 -3.26 -11.01 -8.33
C GLY A 58 -4.11 -9.95 -7.63
N ARG A 59 -5.45 -10.10 -7.63
CA ARG A 59 -6.35 -9.10 -7.04
C ARG A 59 -6.04 -8.85 -5.57
N CYS A 60 -5.95 -7.58 -5.21
CA CYS A 60 -5.89 -7.12 -3.84
C CYS A 60 -6.58 -5.76 -3.68
N TRP A 61 -6.74 -5.28 -2.44
CA TRP A 61 -7.44 -4.01 -2.20
C TRP A 61 -6.79 -2.81 -2.89
N PRO A 62 -5.44 -2.65 -2.91
CA PRO A 62 -4.80 -1.61 -3.71
C PRO A 62 -5.12 -1.70 -5.21
N SER A 63 -5.13 -2.88 -5.82
CA SER A 63 -5.39 -3.00 -7.26
C SER A 63 -6.83 -2.65 -7.66
N GLU A 64 -7.80 -2.89 -6.77
CA GLU A 64 -9.23 -2.76 -7.02
C GLU A 64 -9.81 -1.40 -6.56
N VAL A 65 -9.42 -0.92 -5.38
CA VAL A 65 -10.09 0.21 -4.70
C VAL A 65 -9.21 1.46 -4.64
N ASN A 66 -7.89 1.30 -4.51
CA ASN A 66 -6.96 2.40 -4.31
C ASN A 66 -5.76 2.27 -5.27
N ASN A 67 -6.08 2.05 -6.56
CA ASN A 67 -5.07 1.78 -7.57
C ASN A 67 -4.09 2.95 -7.66
N PRO A 68 -2.77 2.70 -7.66
CA PRO A 68 -1.79 3.76 -7.60
C PRO A 68 -1.59 4.48 -8.94
N VAL A 69 -2.19 4.00 -10.03
CA VAL A 69 -2.09 4.65 -11.34
C VAL A 69 -3.28 5.59 -11.58
N ASN A 70 -2.98 6.85 -11.91
CA ASN A 70 -3.97 7.86 -12.23
C ASN A 70 -4.94 7.37 -13.33
N GLY A 71 -6.24 7.64 -13.15
CA GLY A 71 -7.28 7.31 -14.10
C GLY A 71 -7.77 5.86 -14.08
N VAL A 72 -7.11 4.94 -13.37
CA VAL A 72 -7.56 3.54 -13.27
C VAL A 72 -8.78 3.40 -12.35
N VAL A 73 -8.71 3.98 -11.15
CA VAL A 73 -9.84 4.09 -10.22
C VAL A 73 -10.12 5.55 -9.96
N GLU A 74 -11.29 6.03 -10.37
CA GLU A 74 -11.64 7.47 -10.34
C GLU A 74 -11.61 8.08 -8.93
N THR A 75 -12.00 7.30 -7.92
CA THR A 75 -12.04 7.77 -6.52
C THR A 75 -10.69 7.70 -5.82
N ALA A 76 -9.70 7.03 -6.41
CA ALA A 76 -8.40 6.79 -5.78
C ALA A 76 -7.57 8.10 -5.65
N PRO A 77 -6.70 8.20 -4.64
CA PRO A 77 -5.81 9.36 -4.46
C PRO A 77 -4.93 9.67 -5.68
N ALA A 78 -4.54 8.67 -6.47
CA ALA A 78 -3.75 8.86 -7.69
C ALA A 78 -4.39 9.87 -8.67
N GLY A 79 -5.72 9.95 -8.72
CA GLY A 79 -6.46 10.91 -9.55
C GLY A 79 -6.39 12.37 -9.09
N ARG A 80 -5.83 12.64 -7.91
CA ARG A 80 -5.74 13.96 -7.28
C ARG A 80 -4.35 14.23 -6.72
N ASP A 81 -3.31 13.89 -7.48
CA ASP A 81 -1.90 14.05 -7.10
C ASP A 81 -1.61 13.44 -5.72
N TYR A 82 -2.20 12.28 -5.45
CA TYR A 82 -2.09 11.56 -4.17
C TYR A 82 -2.45 12.41 -2.95
N ALA A 83 -3.30 13.44 -3.11
CA ALA A 83 -3.74 14.28 -2.01
C ALA A 83 -4.78 13.58 -1.11
N GLY A 84 -4.65 13.79 0.20
CA GLY A 84 -5.51 13.17 1.21
C GLY A 84 -5.21 11.68 1.38
N GLY A 85 -6.25 10.90 1.68
CA GLY A 85 -6.11 9.45 1.86
C GLY A 85 -5.34 9.06 3.13
N PHE A 86 -4.59 7.96 3.06
CA PHE A 86 -3.76 7.46 4.15
C PHE A 86 -2.30 7.85 3.90
N GLY A 87 -1.81 8.84 4.64
CA GLY A 87 -0.51 9.43 4.40
C GLY A 87 0.66 8.45 4.49
N ILE A 88 1.66 8.63 3.62
CA ILE A 88 2.87 7.81 3.55
C ILE A 88 3.61 7.71 4.90
N SER A 89 3.61 8.80 5.69
CA SER A 89 4.21 8.85 7.03
C SER A 89 3.50 7.95 8.04
N LEU A 90 2.18 7.82 7.92
CA LEU A 90 1.37 6.95 8.76
C LEU A 90 1.58 5.48 8.39
N MET A 91 1.67 5.17 7.09
CA MET A 91 1.99 3.82 6.63
C MET A 91 3.38 3.38 7.11
N LYS A 92 4.40 4.23 6.93
CA LYS A 92 5.75 4.02 7.44
C LYS A 92 5.75 3.74 8.95
N LYS A 93 5.01 4.54 9.73
CA LYS A 93 4.88 4.34 11.18
C LYS A 93 4.24 2.99 11.52
N ASP A 94 3.14 2.62 10.86
CA ASP A 94 2.46 1.35 11.11
C ASP A 94 3.34 0.15 10.73
N LEU A 95 4.13 0.24 9.65
CA LEU A 95 5.11 -0.78 9.29
C LEU A 95 6.19 -0.96 10.37
N LYS A 96 6.72 0.13 10.92
CA LYS A 96 7.69 0.05 12.04
C LYS A 96 7.10 -0.68 13.24
N LEU A 97 5.86 -0.33 13.63
CA LEU A 97 5.17 -0.98 14.73
C LEU A 97 4.89 -2.46 14.44
N ALA A 98 4.54 -2.82 13.20
CA ALA A 98 4.32 -4.20 12.80
C ALA A 98 5.62 -5.04 12.87
N ILE A 99 6.76 -4.46 12.50
CA ILE A 99 8.06 -5.13 12.58
C ILE A 99 8.45 -5.38 14.04
N VAL A 100 8.34 -4.37 14.91
CA VAL A 100 8.60 -4.54 16.36
C VAL A 100 7.67 -5.61 16.96
N ALA A 101 6.37 -5.56 16.64
CA ALA A 101 5.42 -6.55 17.14
C ALA A 101 5.74 -7.98 16.64
N ALA A 102 6.29 -8.11 15.42
CA ALA A 102 6.71 -9.41 14.90
C ALA A 102 7.97 -9.94 15.61
N GLU A 103 8.93 -9.07 15.96
CA GLU A 103 10.09 -9.44 16.79
C GLU A 103 9.64 -9.95 18.17
N GLU A 104 8.74 -9.24 18.83
CA GLU A 104 8.15 -9.64 20.13
C GLU A 104 7.41 -10.98 20.03
N ALA A 105 6.70 -11.20 18.93
CA ALA A 105 5.96 -12.43 18.65
C ALA A 105 6.83 -13.57 18.06
N GLN A 106 8.14 -13.35 17.88
CA GLN A 106 9.06 -14.28 17.22
C GLN A 106 8.59 -14.72 15.82
N ALA A 107 7.87 -13.83 15.12
CA ALA A 107 7.37 -14.05 13.77
C ALA A 107 8.35 -13.47 12.73
N LYS A 108 8.70 -14.28 11.73
CA LYS A 108 9.59 -13.84 10.65
C LYS A 108 8.82 -13.09 9.56
N LEU A 109 9.21 -11.85 9.28
CA LEU A 109 8.65 -11.02 8.20
C LEU A 109 9.64 -10.86 7.05
N GLU A 110 9.58 -11.74 6.05
CA GLU A 110 10.53 -11.76 4.92
C GLU A 110 10.59 -10.43 4.14
N LEU A 111 9.43 -9.79 3.95
CA LEU A 111 9.33 -8.57 3.14
C LEU A 111 9.31 -7.29 3.98
N GLY A 112 9.27 -7.40 5.31
CA GLY A 112 9.00 -6.26 6.19
C GLY A 112 10.10 -5.21 6.18
N ALA A 113 11.35 -5.64 6.29
CA ALA A 113 12.50 -4.73 6.27
C ALA A 113 12.55 -3.90 4.98
N ARG A 114 12.41 -4.56 3.82
CA ARG A 114 12.45 -3.87 2.53
C ARG A 114 11.24 -2.97 2.30
N ALA A 115 10.04 -3.40 2.68
CA ALA A 115 8.86 -2.55 2.60
C ALA A 115 9.02 -1.27 3.44
N ARG A 116 9.56 -1.38 4.66
CA ARG A 116 9.86 -0.22 5.52
C ARG A 116 10.84 0.74 4.84
N GLU A 117 11.93 0.23 4.27
CA GLU A 117 12.93 1.05 3.55
C GLU A 117 12.31 1.81 2.38
N VAL A 118 11.51 1.14 1.55
CA VAL A 118 10.80 1.77 0.42
C VAL A 118 9.96 2.96 0.87
N TYR A 119 9.18 2.80 1.95
CA TYR A 119 8.36 3.88 2.50
C TYR A 119 9.20 4.99 3.17
N GLU A 120 10.33 4.65 3.79
CA GLU A 120 11.26 5.63 4.35
C GLU A 120 11.94 6.48 3.28
N GLU A 121 12.49 5.84 2.24
CA GLU A 121 13.14 6.48 1.11
C GLU A 121 12.15 7.37 0.35
N ALA A 122 10.94 6.86 0.07
CA ALA A 122 9.91 7.62 -0.62
C ALA A 122 9.47 8.87 0.15
N GLU A 123 9.31 8.79 1.48
CA GLU A 123 8.90 9.95 2.29
C GLU A 123 9.96 11.07 2.32
N GLN A 124 11.25 10.76 2.08
CA GLN A 124 12.29 11.78 1.96
C GLN A 124 12.18 12.62 0.69
N LEU A 125 11.45 12.14 -0.33
CA LEU A 125 11.23 12.89 -1.55
C LEU A 125 10.11 13.91 -1.34
N GLU A 126 10.40 15.19 -1.59
CA GLU A 126 9.39 16.27 -1.51
C GLU A 126 8.17 16.00 -2.42
N SER A 127 8.36 15.27 -3.53
CA SER A 127 7.27 14.87 -4.44
C SER A 127 6.32 13.82 -3.88
N CYS A 128 6.69 13.15 -2.78
CA CYS A 128 5.92 12.08 -2.13
C CYS A 128 5.51 12.43 -0.69
N LYS A 129 6.22 13.37 -0.05
CA LYS A 129 5.98 13.78 1.33
C LYS A 129 4.56 14.32 1.52
N GLY A 130 3.90 13.84 2.57
CA GLY A 130 2.52 14.24 2.89
C GLY A 130 1.44 13.72 1.92
N ARG A 131 1.82 12.90 0.93
CA ARG A 131 0.89 12.25 -0.01
C ARG A 131 0.37 10.92 0.54
N ASP A 132 -0.69 10.41 -0.08
CA ASP A 132 -1.22 9.07 0.15
C ASP A 132 -0.14 8.01 -0.09
N PHE A 133 -0.18 6.93 0.68
CA PHE A 133 0.77 5.82 0.61
C PHE A 133 0.84 5.11 -0.76
N SER A 134 -0.16 5.28 -1.64
CA SER A 134 -0.10 4.80 -3.03
C SER A 134 0.89 5.57 -3.91
N VAL A 135 1.43 6.72 -3.45
CA VAL A 135 2.47 7.51 -4.13
C VAL A 135 3.77 6.72 -4.37
N ILE A 136 3.90 5.51 -3.81
CA ILE A 136 5.00 4.60 -4.14
C ILE A 136 5.14 4.37 -5.64
N TYR A 137 4.05 4.41 -6.42
CA TYR A 137 4.17 4.34 -7.89
C TYR A 137 5.03 5.47 -8.48
N ARG A 138 4.88 6.70 -7.99
CA ARG A 138 5.76 7.83 -8.32
C ARG A 138 7.20 7.56 -7.94
N PHE A 139 7.43 7.11 -6.72
CA PHE A 139 8.75 6.79 -6.20
C PHE A 139 9.48 5.74 -7.08
N LEU A 140 8.74 4.75 -7.59
CA LEU A 140 9.25 3.72 -8.49
C LEU A 140 9.47 4.20 -9.94
N GLY A 141 9.30 5.50 -10.22
CA GLY A 141 9.41 6.05 -11.57
C GLY A 141 8.28 5.62 -12.49
N GLY A 142 7.08 5.45 -11.92
CA GLY A 142 5.86 5.22 -12.67
C GLY A 142 5.55 6.37 -13.63
N LYS A 143 4.95 6.04 -14.77
CA LYS A 143 4.50 7.04 -15.75
C LYS A 143 3.12 7.55 -15.33
N GLU A 144 3.03 8.84 -15.02
CA GLU A 144 1.81 9.54 -14.56
C GLU A 144 1.18 10.42 -15.65
#